data_AF-A0A7X7XUD0-F1
#
_entry.id   AF-A0A7X7XUD0-F1
#
_cell.length_a   1.000
_cell.length_b   1.000
_cell.length_c   1.000
_cell.angle_alpha   90.00
_cell.angle_beta   90.00
_cell.angle_gamma   90.00
#
_symmetry.space_group_name_H-M   'P 1'
#
loop_
_entity.id
_entity.type
_entity.pdbx_description
1 polymer ?
#
loop_
_entity_poly.entity_id
_entity_poly.type
_entity_poly.pdbx_seq_one_letter_code
_entity_poly.pdbx_strand_id
1 'polypeptide(L)'
;MSKFTIRKIYLYLFSLVGLALIIIGSVGLINLGLQLTFFRDALEYRYGYVQPPYPYFLESIKFDEDINRIELTDEQKKSLEQWKTDYENYKQRVEKMGYTPYIADTLTRNIALLIVGVPIYIYHWGLVKKEHNREENTD
;
A
#
# COMPACT_ATOMS: atom_id res chain seq x y z
N MET A 1 44.24 20.66 -5.43
CA MET A 1 43.10 20.01 -6.11
C MET A 1 42.73 18.78 -5.27
N SER A 2 41.56 18.77 -4.65
CA SER A 2 41.16 17.61 -3.84
C SER A 2 41.15 16.37 -4.72
N LYS A 3 41.92 15.35 -4.36
CA LYS A 3 41.89 14.07 -5.07
C LYS A 3 40.50 13.48 -4.83
N PHE A 4 39.64 13.57 -5.84
CA PHE A 4 38.37 12.88 -5.87
C PHE A 4 38.65 11.38 -5.76
N THR A 5 38.46 10.81 -4.57
CA THR A 5 38.62 9.38 -4.35
C THR A 5 37.29 8.70 -4.60
N ILE A 6 37.33 7.57 -5.32
CA ILE A 6 36.15 6.72 -5.60
C ILE A 6 35.38 6.41 -4.31
N ARG A 7 36.11 6.26 -3.18
CA ARG A 7 35.56 6.09 -1.84
C ARG A 7 34.67 7.25 -1.39
N LYS A 8 35.11 8.51 -1.56
CA LYS A 8 34.29 9.67 -1.18
C LYS A 8 32.98 9.70 -1.96
N ILE A 9 33.04 9.49 -3.28
CA ILE A 9 31.83 9.40 -4.13
C ILE A 9 30.88 8.31 -3.62
N TYR A 10 31.41 7.10 -3.35
CA TYR A 10 30.63 5.99 -2.81
C TYR A 10 29.92 6.38 -1.51
N LEU A 11 30.64 6.96 -0.54
CA LEU A 11 30.05 7.30 0.75
C LEU A 11 28.92 8.33 0.62
N TYR A 12 29.13 9.40 -0.15
CA TYR A 12 28.09 10.41 -0.37
C TYR A 12 26.88 9.85 -1.13
N LEU A 13 27.11 9.00 -2.15
CA LEU A 13 26.03 8.38 -2.91
C LEU A 13 25.15 7.50 -2.02
N PHE A 14 25.76 6.62 -1.22
CA PHE A 14 25.00 5.73 -0.34
C PHE A 14 24.33 6.48 0.81
N SER A 15 24.95 7.53 1.36
CA SER A 15 24.28 8.45 2.28
C SER A 15 23.05 9.09 1.63
N LEU A 16 23.16 9.57 0.39
CA LEU A 16 22.05 10.18 -0.32
C LEU A 16 20.90 9.18 -0.56
N VAL A 17 21.22 7.95 -0.98
CA VAL A 17 20.23 6.88 -1.16
C VAL A 17 19.53 6.56 0.17
N GLY A 18 20.29 6.38 1.25
CA GLY A 18 19.72 6.14 2.58
C GLY A 18 18.78 7.27 3.01
N LEU A 19 19.20 8.52 2.82
CA LEU A 19 18.39 9.69 3.13
C LEU A 19 17.11 9.74 2.29
N ALA A 20 17.18 9.43 0.99
CA ALA A 20 16.01 9.39 0.12
C ALA A 20 14.99 8.35 0.59
N LEU A 21 15.43 7.14 0.97
CA LEU A 21 14.54 6.11 1.52
C LEU A 21 13.86 6.59 2.81
N ILE A 22 14.60 7.24 3.70
CA ILE A 22 14.06 7.82 4.94
C ILE A 22 12.98 8.86 4.64
N ILE A 23 13.25 9.77 3.71
CA ILE A 23 12.30 10.83 3.31
C ILE A 23 11.03 10.20 2.73
N ILE A 24 11.16 9.28 1.77
CA ILE A 24 10.01 8.64 1.13
C ILE A 24 9.16 7.88 2.16
N GLY A 25 9.78 7.07 3.02
CA GLY A 25 9.08 6.34 4.07
C GLY A 25 8.36 7.28 5.05
N SER A 26 9.03 8.36 5.47
CA SER A 26 8.47 9.32 6.42
C SER A 26 7.27 10.08 5.82
N VAL A 27 7.39 10.56 4.58
CA VAL A 27 6.29 11.22 3.85
C VAL A 27 5.10 10.28 3.71
N GLY A 28 5.35 9.00 3.39
CA GLY A 28 4.29 8.00 3.30
C GLY A 28 3.54 7.77 4.62
N LEU A 29 4.26 7.72 5.75
CA LEU A 29 3.65 7.59 7.08
C LEU A 29 2.88 8.85 7.50
N ILE A 30 3.41 10.04 7.19
CA ILE A 30 2.70 11.30 7.45
C ILE A 30 1.40 11.34 6.64
N ASN A 31 1.44 10.98 5.35
CA ASN A 31 0.27 10.93 4.50
C ASN A 31 -0.78 9.93 5.03
N LEU A 32 -0.35 8.74 5.46
CA LEU A 32 -1.23 7.76 6.10
C LEU A 32 -1.85 8.34 7.39
N GLY A 33 -1.06 8.99 8.23
CA GLY A 33 -1.53 9.64 9.45
C GLY A 33 -2.60 10.69 9.17
N LEU A 34 -2.36 11.58 8.20
CA LEU A 34 -3.34 12.59 7.77
C LEU A 34 -4.63 11.96 7.25
N GLN A 35 -4.53 10.90 6.46
CA GLN A 35 -5.71 10.19 5.95
C GLN A 35 -6.54 9.57 7.09
N LEU A 36 -5.88 9.00 8.08
CA LEU A 36 -6.54 8.38 9.23
C LEU A 36 -7.09 9.39 10.24
N THR A 37 -6.67 10.65 10.23
CA THR A 37 -7.18 11.67 11.16
C THR A 37 -8.20 12.60 10.54
N PHE A 38 -7.92 13.11 9.33
CA PHE A 38 -8.74 14.16 8.70
C PHE A 38 -9.54 13.68 7.49
N PHE A 39 -9.16 12.56 6.86
CA PHE A 39 -9.76 12.11 5.59
C PHE A 39 -10.28 10.67 5.65
N ARG A 40 -10.85 10.25 6.80
CA ARG A 40 -11.37 8.88 6.99
C ARG A 40 -12.43 8.52 5.95
N ASP A 41 -13.37 9.43 5.69
CA ASP A 41 -14.45 9.19 4.74
C ASP A 41 -13.93 9.02 3.31
N ALA A 42 -12.94 9.83 2.92
CA ALA A 42 -12.30 9.71 1.61
C ALA A 42 -11.49 8.41 1.49
N LEU A 43 -10.90 7.95 2.60
CA LEU A 43 -10.20 6.69 2.67
C LEU A 43 -11.15 5.49 2.53
N GLU A 44 -12.28 5.54 3.23
CA GLU A 44 -13.34 4.52 3.14
C GLU A 44 -13.96 4.48 1.74
N TYR A 45 -14.27 5.62 1.15
CA TYR A 45 -14.77 5.69 -0.22
C TYR A 45 -13.77 5.08 -1.23
N ARG A 46 -12.48 5.39 -1.09
CA ARG A 46 -11.46 4.99 -2.07
C ARG A 46 -11.01 3.54 -1.92
N TYR A 47 -10.91 3.03 -0.70
CA TYR A 47 -10.28 1.74 -0.40
C TYR A 47 -11.17 0.76 0.35
N GLY A 48 -12.35 1.20 0.82
CA GLY A 48 -13.35 0.33 1.46
C GLY A 48 -14.25 -0.40 0.47
N TYR A 49 -14.20 -0.05 -0.82
CA TYR A 49 -15.02 -0.70 -1.84
C TYR A 49 -14.42 -2.04 -2.26
N VAL A 50 -15.02 -3.12 -1.79
CA VAL A 50 -14.80 -4.47 -2.33
C VAL A 50 -15.92 -4.73 -3.34
N GLN A 51 -15.65 -5.41 -4.45
CA GLN A 51 -16.71 -5.73 -5.40
C GLN A 51 -17.60 -6.87 -4.86
N PRO A 52 -18.93 -6.74 -4.92
CA PRO A 52 -19.84 -7.82 -4.53
C PRO A 52 -19.70 -9.01 -5.48
N PRO A 53 -19.89 -10.25 -5.00
CA PRO A 53 -19.99 -11.40 -5.89
C PRO A 53 -21.18 -11.20 -6.84
N TYR A 54 -21.01 -11.57 -8.11
CA TYR A 54 -22.02 -11.44 -9.14
C TYR A 54 -22.50 -12.84 -9.59
N PRO A 55 -23.81 -13.08 -9.74
CA PRO A 55 -24.31 -14.35 -10.24
C PRO A 55 -24.18 -14.39 -11.77
N TYR A 56 -23.13 -15.06 -12.28
CA TYR A 56 -22.79 -15.09 -13.70
C TYR A 56 -23.89 -15.62 -14.62
N PHE A 57 -24.82 -16.45 -14.12
CA PHE A 57 -25.93 -16.94 -14.94
C PHE A 57 -26.86 -15.82 -15.42
N LEU A 58 -26.89 -14.66 -14.74
CA LEU A 58 -27.67 -13.50 -15.17
C LEU A 58 -27.23 -12.99 -16.55
N GLU A 59 -25.96 -13.16 -16.94
CA GLU A 59 -25.49 -12.75 -18.28
C GLU A 59 -26.15 -13.55 -19.41
N SER A 60 -26.63 -14.76 -19.11
CA SER A 60 -27.31 -15.64 -20.06
C SER A 60 -28.82 -15.41 -20.15
N ILE A 61 -29.38 -14.62 -19.23
CA ILE A 61 -30.82 -14.30 -19.21
C ILE A 61 -31.07 -13.14 -20.16
N LYS A 62 -32.02 -13.32 -21.08
CA LYS A 62 -32.52 -12.22 -21.90
C LYS A 62 -33.54 -11.41 -21.10
N PHE A 63 -33.16 -10.20 -20.70
CA PHE A 63 -34.02 -9.28 -19.92
C PHE A 63 -34.96 -8.45 -20.80
N ASP A 64 -35.18 -8.83 -22.06
CA ASP A 64 -36.15 -8.17 -22.95
C ASP A 64 -37.60 -8.64 -22.70
N GLU A 65 -37.78 -9.70 -21.90
CA GLU A 65 -39.07 -10.19 -21.43
C GLU A 65 -39.52 -9.50 -20.12
N ASP A 66 -40.83 -9.49 -19.86
CA ASP A 66 -41.40 -9.04 -18.57
C ASP A 66 -40.73 -9.81 -17.44
N ILE A 67 -40.06 -9.10 -16.53
CA ILE A 67 -39.31 -9.66 -15.39
C ILE A 67 -40.17 -10.64 -14.57
N ASN A 68 -41.49 -10.46 -14.57
CA ASN A 68 -42.43 -11.34 -13.87
C ASN A 68 -42.64 -12.71 -14.55
N ARG A 69 -42.08 -12.93 -15.74
CA ARG A 69 -42.22 -14.16 -16.55
C ARG A 69 -40.93 -14.95 -16.71
N ILE A 70 -39.82 -14.48 -16.14
CA ILE A 70 -38.53 -15.17 -16.19
C ILE A 70 -38.62 -16.45 -15.36
N GLU A 71 -38.72 -17.60 -16.03
CA GLU A 71 -38.67 -18.91 -15.38
C GLU A 71 -37.21 -19.38 -15.29
N LEU A 72 -36.71 -19.51 -14.06
CA LEU A 72 -35.37 -20.03 -13.79
C LEU A 72 -35.37 -21.57 -13.82
N THR A 73 -34.35 -22.15 -14.45
CA THR A 73 -34.07 -23.58 -14.33
C THR A 73 -33.68 -23.96 -12.91
N ASP A 74 -33.81 -25.23 -12.54
CA ASP A 74 -33.44 -25.67 -11.19
C ASP A 74 -31.94 -25.47 -10.89
N GLU A 75 -31.09 -25.52 -11.91
CA GLU A 75 -29.66 -25.20 -11.80
C GLU A 75 -29.44 -23.70 -11.52
N GLN A 76 -30.18 -22.82 -12.20
CA GLN A 76 -30.12 -21.37 -11.95
C GLN A 76 -30.64 -21.01 -10.55
N LYS A 77 -31.73 -21.65 -10.09
CA LYS A 77 -32.22 -21.48 -8.70
C LYS A 77 -31.17 -21.90 -7.68
N LYS A 78 -30.50 -23.03 -7.90
CA LYS A 78 -29.40 -23.49 -7.03
C LYS A 78 -28.23 -22.51 -7.02
N SER A 79 -27.86 -21.97 -8.19
CA SER A 79 -26.82 -20.93 -8.29
C SER A 79 -27.20 -19.65 -7.57
N LEU A 80 -28.49 -19.26 -7.60
CA LEU A 80 -29.00 -18.09 -6.89
C LEU A 80 -28.94 -18.27 -5.36
N GLU A 81 -29.28 -19.44 -4.84
CA GLU A 81 -29.14 -19.74 -3.40
C GLU A 81 -27.68 -19.74 -2.94
N GLN A 82 -26.78 -20.26 -3.78
CA GLN A 82 -25.34 -20.16 -3.53
C GLN A 82 -24.87 -18.71 -3.53
N TRP A 83 -25.25 -17.94 -4.54
CA TRP A 83 -24.92 -16.52 -4.64
C TRP A 83 -25.45 -15.73 -3.43
N LYS A 84 -26.67 -16.00 -2.97
CA LYS A 84 -27.23 -15.36 -1.76
C LYS A 84 -26.36 -15.63 -0.53
N THR A 85 -25.88 -16.86 -0.38
CA THR A 85 -24.96 -17.25 0.69
C THR A 85 -23.62 -16.51 0.55
N ASP A 86 -23.06 -16.46 -0.66
CA ASP A 86 -21.80 -15.76 -0.94
C ASP A 86 -21.92 -14.24 -0.73
N TYR A 87 -23.08 -13.67 -1.03
CA TYR A 87 -23.40 -12.26 -0.84
C TYR A 87 -23.50 -11.91 0.65
N GLU A 88 -24.16 -12.73 1.46
CA GLU A 88 -24.19 -12.55 2.91
C GLU A 88 -22.79 -12.65 3.52
N ASN A 89 -22.00 -13.64 3.07
CA ASN A 89 -20.60 -13.77 3.48
C ASN A 89 -19.77 -12.55 3.05
N TYR A 90 -19.98 -12.04 1.83
CA TYR A 90 -19.35 -10.83 1.32
C TYR A 90 -19.70 -9.62 2.18
N LYS A 91 -20.98 -9.41 2.51
CA LYS A 91 -21.44 -8.28 3.33
C LYS A 91 -20.75 -8.28 4.69
N GLN A 92 -20.68 -9.45 5.34
CA GLN A 92 -19.95 -9.62 6.60
C GLN A 92 -18.45 -9.36 6.46
N ARG A 93 -17.83 -9.70 5.33
CA ARG A 93 -16.41 -9.44 5.07
C ARG A 93 -16.13 -7.96 4.84
N VAL A 94 -16.95 -7.26 4.05
CA VAL A 94 -16.77 -5.84 3.74
C VAL A 94 -16.92 -4.99 4.99
N GLU A 95 -17.95 -5.26 5.80
CA GLU A 95 -18.17 -4.60 7.09
C GLU A 95 -16.96 -4.74 8.02
N LYS A 96 -16.26 -5.88 7.95
CA LYS A 96 -15.09 -6.15 8.80
C LYS A 96 -13.77 -5.63 8.24
N MET A 97 -13.58 -5.61 6.92
CA MET A 97 -12.29 -5.27 6.31
C MET A 97 -12.07 -3.76 6.18
N GLY A 98 -13.08 -3.02 5.72
CA GLY A 98 -12.97 -1.58 5.43
C GLY A 98 -11.69 -1.23 4.66
N TYR A 99 -10.98 -0.19 5.10
CA TYR A 99 -9.71 0.25 4.53
C TYR A 99 -8.46 -0.39 5.19
N THR A 100 -8.63 -1.41 6.03
CA THR A 100 -7.53 -2.05 6.78
C THR A 100 -6.42 -2.62 5.88
N PRO A 101 -6.73 -3.30 4.75
CA PRO A 101 -5.68 -3.79 3.84
C PRO A 101 -4.79 -2.67 3.28
N TYR A 102 -5.39 -1.51 2.97
CA TYR A 102 -4.65 -0.34 2.49
C TYR A 102 -3.69 0.21 3.56
N ILE A 103 -4.15 0.29 4.83
CA ILE A 103 -3.28 0.70 5.95
C ILE A 103 -2.11 -0.27 6.07
N ALA A 104 -2.39 -1.57 6.07
CA ALA A 104 -1.35 -2.59 6.25
C ALA A 104 -0.29 -2.55 5.16
N ASP A 105 -0.70 -2.43 3.89
CA ASP A 105 0.24 -2.28 2.76
C ASP A 105 1.07 -1.00 2.88
N THR A 106 0.41 0.13 3.11
CA THR A 106 1.07 1.43 3.23
C THR A 106 2.06 1.44 4.39
N LEU A 107 1.68 0.90 5.55
CA LEU A 107 2.53 0.83 6.73
C LEU A 107 3.72 -0.09 6.47
N THR A 108 3.49 -1.30 5.95
CA THR A 108 4.56 -2.27 5.64
C THR A 108 5.60 -1.68 4.70
N ARG A 109 5.15 -1.08 3.58
CA ARG A 109 6.06 -0.49 2.58
C ARG A 109 6.89 0.63 3.19
N ASN A 110 6.26 1.57 3.88
CA ASN A 110 6.95 2.75 4.39
C ASN A 110 7.88 2.41 5.57
N ILE A 111 7.47 1.50 6.46
CA ILE A 111 8.36 1.01 7.53
C ILE A 111 9.55 0.26 6.94
N ALA A 112 9.36 -0.56 5.91
CA ALA A 112 10.47 -1.26 5.25
C ALA A 112 11.51 -0.26 4.69
N LEU A 113 11.06 0.84 4.08
CA LEU A 113 11.95 1.92 3.62
C LEU A 113 12.75 2.53 4.77
N LEU A 114 12.13 2.75 5.94
CA LEU A 114 12.83 3.29 7.12
C LEU A 114 13.83 2.29 7.71
N ILE A 115 13.44 1.02 7.85
CA ILE A 115 14.30 -0.05 8.37
C ILE A 115 15.56 -0.19 7.53
N VAL A 116 15.46 -0.03 6.21
CA VAL A 116 16.61 -0.10 5.30
C VAL A 116 17.36 1.23 5.21
N GLY A 117 16.64 2.34 5.07
CA GLY A 117 17.21 3.67 4.85
C GLY A 117 17.99 4.21 6.05
N VAL A 118 17.47 4.02 7.27
CA VAL A 118 18.08 4.54 8.51
C VAL A 118 19.49 3.97 8.74
N PRO A 119 19.71 2.64 8.73
CA PRO A 119 21.05 2.09 8.89
C PRO A 119 22.02 2.51 7.77
N ILE A 120 21.55 2.53 6.52
CA ILE A 120 22.38 2.95 5.37
C ILE A 120 22.85 4.39 5.57
N TYR A 121 21.94 5.31 5.90
CA TYR A 121 22.26 6.71 6.09
C TYR A 121 23.23 6.92 7.27
N ILE A 122 22.89 6.38 8.45
CA ILE A 122 23.69 6.55 9.66
C ILE A 122 25.11 6.01 9.46
N TYR A 123 25.25 4.82 8.86
CA TYR A 123 26.55 4.21 8.63
C TYR A 123 27.42 5.05 7.68
N HIS A 124 26.91 5.38 6.49
CA HIS A 124 27.71 6.09 5.48
C HIS A 124 27.99 7.53 5.89
N TRP A 125 27.00 8.22 6.48
CA TRP A 125 27.20 9.60 6.95
C TRP A 125 28.17 9.67 8.13
N GLY A 126 28.11 8.69 9.03
CA GLY A 126 29.07 8.57 10.13
C GLY A 126 30.51 8.40 9.64
N LEU A 127 30.73 7.63 8.57
CA LEU A 127 32.04 7.49 7.94
C LEU A 127 32.51 8.80 7.29
N VAL A 128 31.64 9.50 6.56
CA VAL A 128 31.97 10.83 5.99
C VAL A 128 32.41 11.79 7.08
N LYS A 129 31.66 11.88 8.18
CA LYS A 129 32.00 12.77 9.32
C LYS A 129 33.34 12.40 9.94
N LYS A 130 33.62 11.10 10.10
CA LYS A 130 34.90 10.61 10.64
C LYS A 130 36.08 10.94 9.72
N GLU A 131 35.90 10.86 8.42
CA GLU A 131 36.93 11.21 7.43
C GLU A 131 37.20 12.71 7.41
N HIS A 132 36.15 13.52 7.40
CA HIS A 132 36.29 14.98 7.44
C HIS A 132 37.05 15.46 8.68
N ASN A 133 36.69 14.94 9.87
CA ASN A 133 37.39 15.26 11.11
C ASN A 133 38.86 14.80 11.10
N ARG A 134 39.20 13.72 10.40
CA ARG A 134 40.59 13.25 10.30
C ARG A 134 41.43 14.15 9.41
N GLU A 135 40.87 14.62 8.31
CA GLU A 135 41.53 15.55 7.39
C GLU A 135 41.82 16.89 8.09
N GLU A 136 40.86 17.46 8.84
CA GLU A 136 41.06 18.69 9.62
C GLU A 136 42.14 18.60 10.71
N ASN A 137 42.34 17.43 11.33
CA ASN A 137 43.35 17.27 12.40
C ASN A 137 44.76 16.96 11.87
N THR A 138 44.92 16.80 10.55
CA THR A 138 46.21 16.52 9.90
C THR A 138 46.78 17.70 9.12
N ASP A 139 46.00 18.78 8.97
CA ASP A 139 46.40 20.09 8.42
C ASP A 139 46.76 21.06 9.56
#